data_AF-A0AAU4X317-F1
#
_entry.id   AF-A0AAU4X317-F1
#
_cell.length_a   1.000
_cell.length_b   1.000
_cell.length_c   1.000
_cell.angle_alpha   90.00
_cell.angle_beta   90.00
_cell.angle_gamma   90.00
#
_symmetry.space_group_name_H-M   'P 1'
#
loop_
_entity.id
_entity.type
_entity.pdbx_description
1 polymer ?
#
loop_
_entity_poly.entity_id
_entity_poly.type
_entity_poly.pdbx_seq_one_letter_code
_entity_poly.pdbx_strand_id
1 'polypeptide(L)'
;MLLEALRADARLAEWLRDLESEGAPRLEAVLPDEDELPDLLLDLTVAHEHINELVALRGRLAADPEAMTLLARCVGRFVRDMGEIGKGWEPPAFPESAGPLGRCFHLYVFIAALPYVRAHHRGRGIPDDVSRRTLADLGRHVSVHHRRLGMPGLLFPWWIALHFHGELFQLGRLQFQRSRLGRRTGRAVAAAGLDAGPGDACLSLHIPDFHGPLSPAACERSLALAREFFARHYPDERHEVAVCHSWLLDPQLGRYLPADSNIIRFQERFRLAYEETTPDDGVPVGFVFGDPELPTRALPRRSAVERAVGDHLRAGGHWYVGHGWFAL
;
A
#
# COMPACT_ATOMS: atom_id res chain seq x y z
N MET A 1 -17.89 2.80 -23.00
CA MET A 1 -18.16 3.40 -21.68
C MET A 1 -16.91 3.72 -20.88
N LEU A 2 -16.00 2.76 -20.59
CA LEU A 2 -14.80 3.06 -19.79
C LEU A 2 -13.95 4.16 -20.43
N LEU A 3 -13.44 3.95 -21.64
CA LEU A 3 -12.58 4.92 -22.31
C LEU A 3 -13.30 6.23 -22.63
N GLU A 4 -14.62 6.21 -22.86
CA GLU A 4 -15.41 7.43 -23.04
C GLU A 4 -15.39 8.29 -21.77
N ALA A 5 -15.60 7.69 -20.59
CA ALA A 5 -15.53 8.39 -19.32
C ALA A 5 -14.11 8.94 -19.05
N LEU A 6 -13.07 8.17 -19.38
CA LEU A 6 -11.68 8.62 -19.24
C LEU A 6 -11.34 9.76 -20.21
N ARG A 7 -11.81 9.71 -21.46
CA ARG A 7 -11.59 10.76 -22.47
C ARG A 7 -12.36 12.04 -22.16
N ALA A 8 -13.47 11.95 -21.44
CA ALA A 8 -14.26 13.10 -21.00
C ALA A 8 -13.59 13.91 -19.89
N ASP A 9 -12.69 13.30 -19.12
CA ASP A 9 -11.87 13.99 -18.11
C ASP A 9 -10.56 14.48 -18.74
N ALA A 10 -10.27 15.77 -18.63
CA ALA A 10 -9.13 16.38 -19.32
C ALA A 10 -7.77 15.81 -18.88
N ARG A 11 -7.61 15.51 -17.59
CA ARG A 11 -6.37 14.95 -17.03
C ARG A 11 -6.19 13.50 -17.47
N LEU A 12 -7.27 12.71 -17.44
CA LEU A 12 -7.21 11.32 -17.87
C LEU A 12 -7.05 11.19 -19.39
N ALA A 13 -7.61 12.11 -20.18
CA ALA A 13 -7.38 12.18 -21.61
C ALA A 13 -5.91 12.48 -21.95
N GLU A 14 -5.24 13.34 -21.17
CA GLU A 14 -3.79 13.57 -21.31
C GLU A 14 -2.97 12.33 -20.94
N TRP A 15 -3.30 11.69 -19.82
CA TRP A 15 -2.68 10.44 -19.41
C TRP A 15 -2.85 9.32 -20.45
N LEU A 16 -4.03 9.20 -21.06
CA LEU A 16 -4.28 8.24 -22.15
C LEU A 16 -3.39 8.53 -23.36
N ARG A 17 -3.28 9.81 -23.78
CA ARG A 17 -2.42 10.20 -24.90
C ARG A 17 -0.95 9.89 -24.62
N ASP A 18 -0.48 10.17 -23.41
CA ASP A 18 0.88 9.81 -22.97
C ASP A 18 1.10 8.29 -23.07
N LEU A 19 0.17 7.49 -22.56
CA LEU A 19 0.24 6.02 -22.61
C LEU A 19 0.13 5.47 -24.04
N GLU A 20 -0.62 6.13 -24.92
CA GLU A 20 -0.74 5.80 -26.34
C GLU A 20 0.53 6.15 -27.12
N SER A 21 1.23 7.22 -26.73
CA SER A 21 2.46 7.69 -27.39
C SER A 21 3.63 6.70 -27.29
N GLU A 22 3.59 5.75 -26.35
CA GLU A 22 4.62 4.72 -26.17
C GLU A 22 4.64 3.64 -27.27
N GLY A 23 3.74 3.73 -28.26
CA GLY A 23 3.61 2.77 -29.35
C GLY A 23 2.66 1.62 -29.00
N ALA A 24 2.57 0.58 -29.83
CA ALA A 24 1.69 -0.56 -29.54
C ALA A 24 2.13 -1.33 -28.27
N PRO A 25 1.20 -1.94 -27.51
CA PRO A 25 1.55 -2.78 -26.37
C PRO A 25 2.54 -3.87 -26.81
N ARG A 26 3.70 -3.94 -26.16
CA ARG A 26 4.72 -4.97 -26.45
C ARG A 26 4.43 -6.29 -25.74
N LEU A 27 3.49 -6.28 -24.79
CA LEU A 27 3.07 -7.42 -24.00
C LEU A 27 1.55 -7.60 -24.18
N GLU A 28 1.13 -8.84 -24.32
CA GLU A 28 -0.28 -9.21 -24.22
C GLU A 28 -0.65 -9.32 -22.74
N ALA A 29 -1.60 -8.50 -22.28
CA ALA A 29 -2.18 -8.69 -20.96
C ALA A 29 -3.18 -9.84 -21.03
N VAL A 30 -2.80 -10.99 -20.45
CA VAL A 30 -3.67 -12.15 -20.34
C VAL A 30 -4.36 -12.13 -18.99
N LEU A 31 -5.69 -12.18 -19.01
CA LEU A 31 -6.50 -12.37 -17.80
C LEU A 31 -6.88 -13.86 -17.69
N PRO A 32 -6.85 -14.44 -16.47
CA PRO A 32 -7.45 -15.75 -16.22
C PRO A 32 -8.87 -15.80 -16.78
N ASP A 33 -9.31 -16.97 -17.25
CA ASP A 33 -10.69 -17.14 -17.73
C ASP A 33 -11.71 -17.10 -16.58
N GLU A 34 -12.99 -17.27 -16.92
CA GLU A 34 -14.08 -17.18 -15.94
C GLU A 34 -14.10 -18.33 -14.91
N ASP A 35 -13.48 -19.46 -15.23
CA ASP A 35 -13.38 -20.63 -14.37
C ASP A 35 -12.12 -20.56 -13.49
N GLU A 36 -11.02 -19.99 -14.00
CA GLU A 36 -9.76 -19.83 -13.26
C GLU A 36 -9.74 -18.60 -12.34
N LEU A 37 -10.42 -17.51 -12.72
CA LEU A 37 -10.40 -16.25 -11.98
C LEU A 37 -10.90 -16.37 -10.53
N PRO A 38 -11.98 -17.11 -10.20
CA PRO A 38 -12.44 -17.28 -8.83
C PRO A 38 -11.36 -17.76 -7.87
N ASP A 39 -10.65 -18.83 -8.22
CA ASP A 39 -9.62 -19.43 -7.37
C ASP A 39 -8.44 -18.48 -7.19
N LEU A 40 -8.03 -17.78 -8.26
CA LEU A 40 -6.98 -16.77 -8.19
C LEU A 40 -7.35 -15.59 -7.28
N LEU A 41 -8.59 -15.11 -7.32
CA LEU A 41 -9.07 -14.04 -6.45
C LEU A 41 -9.11 -14.48 -4.98
N LEU A 42 -9.53 -15.71 -4.71
CA LEU A 42 -9.52 -16.30 -3.35
C LEU A 42 -8.08 -16.44 -2.82
N ASP A 43 -7.14 -16.86 -3.66
CA ASP A 43 -5.71 -16.93 -3.34
C ASP A 43 -5.11 -15.54 -3.02
N LEU A 44 -5.65 -14.49 -3.63
CA LEU A 44 -5.32 -13.09 -3.34
C LEU A 44 -6.15 -12.51 -2.19
N THR A 45 -6.89 -13.34 -1.48
CA THR A 45 -7.72 -13.02 -0.31
C THR A 45 -8.84 -12.02 -0.58
N VAL A 46 -9.35 -11.99 -1.81
CA VAL A 46 -10.59 -11.27 -2.12
C VAL A 46 -11.75 -11.97 -1.42
N ALA A 47 -12.60 -11.20 -0.75
CA ALA A 47 -13.77 -11.74 -0.06
C ALA A 47 -14.70 -12.47 -1.05
N HIS A 48 -15.16 -13.67 -0.67
CA HIS A 48 -15.94 -14.55 -1.54
C HIS A 48 -17.23 -13.90 -2.07
N GLU A 49 -17.82 -12.98 -1.30
CA GLU A 49 -19.01 -12.20 -1.67
C GLU A 49 -18.82 -11.30 -2.90
N HIS A 50 -17.58 -10.96 -3.27
CA HIS A 50 -17.27 -10.11 -4.42
C HIS A 50 -16.87 -10.91 -5.68
N ILE A 51 -16.66 -12.22 -5.56
CA ILE A 51 -16.08 -13.02 -6.65
C ILE A 51 -16.94 -12.98 -7.91
N ASN A 52 -18.24 -13.25 -7.79
CA ASN A 52 -19.14 -13.28 -8.95
C ASN A 52 -19.26 -11.91 -9.64
N GLU A 53 -19.27 -10.81 -8.87
CA GLU A 53 -19.26 -9.45 -9.44
C GLU A 53 -17.97 -9.21 -10.24
N LEU A 54 -16.81 -9.59 -9.68
CA LEU A 54 -15.51 -9.41 -10.33
C LEU A 54 -15.33 -10.33 -11.55
N VAL A 55 -15.92 -11.53 -11.55
CA VAL A 55 -15.94 -12.40 -12.75
C VAL A 55 -16.80 -11.77 -13.84
N ALA A 56 -17.99 -11.27 -13.52
CA ALA A 56 -18.86 -10.60 -14.48
C ALA A 56 -18.21 -9.33 -15.07
N LEU A 57 -17.51 -8.54 -14.23
CA LEU A 57 -16.77 -7.37 -14.69
C LEU A 57 -15.57 -7.74 -15.57
N ARG A 58 -14.89 -8.86 -15.30
CA ARG A 58 -13.85 -9.40 -16.18
C ARG A 58 -14.41 -9.75 -17.55
N GLY A 59 -15.59 -10.39 -17.62
CA GLY A 59 -16.26 -10.70 -18.88
C GLY A 59 -16.55 -9.44 -19.70
N ARG A 60 -17.03 -8.38 -19.06
CA ARG A 60 -17.24 -7.06 -19.71
C ARG A 60 -15.94 -6.43 -20.20
N LEU A 61 -14.87 -6.53 -19.42
CA LEU A 61 -13.53 -6.04 -19.81
C LEU A 61 -13.02 -6.80 -21.05
N ALA A 62 -13.08 -8.13 -21.04
CA ALA A 62 -12.60 -8.97 -22.12
C ALA A 62 -13.38 -8.78 -23.44
N ALA A 63 -14.66 -8.38 -23.36
CA ALA A 63 -15.49 -8.08 -24.52
C ALA A 63 -15.25 -6.68 -25.14
N ASP A 64 -14.44 -5.82 -24.51
CA ASP A 64 -14.13 -4.46 -24.98
C ASP A 64 -12.66 -4.39 -25.45
N PRO A 65 -12.39 -4.43 -26.78
CA PRO A 65 -11.03 -4.41 -27.31
C PRO A 65 -10.23 -3.15 -26.96
N GLU A 66 -10.91 -2.00 -26.83
CA GLU A 66 -10.26 -0.74 -26.43
C GLU A 66 -9.83 -0.81 -24.95
N ALA A 67 -10.67 -1.35 -24.08
CA ALA A 67 -10.35 -1.56 -22.67
C ALA A 67 -9.25 -2.62 -22.47
N MET A 68 -9.23 -3.70 -23.25
CA MET A 68 -8.14 -4.68 -23.25
C MET A 68 -6.82 -4.09 -23.75
N THR A 69 -6.87 -3.20 -24.75
CA THR A 69 -5.69 -2.45 -25.20
C THR A 69 -5.17 -1.54 -24.08
N LEU A 70 -6.06 -0.82 -23.39
CA LEU A 70 -5.69 -0.01 -22.23
C LEU A 70 -5.04 -0.87 -21.13
N LEU A 71 -5.62 -2.03 -20.82
CA LEU A 71 -5.06 -2.98 -19.85
C LEU A 71 -3.64 -3.40 -20.24
N ALA A 72 -3.43 -3.82 -21.49
CA ALA A 72 -2.12 -4.23 -22.01
C ALA A 72 -1.08 -3.10 -21.92
N ARG A 73 -1.47 -1.86 -22.19
CA ARG A 73 -0.59 -0.69 -22.01
C ARG A 73 -0.23 -0.46 -20.55
N CYS A 74 -1.21 -0.49 -19.65
CA CYS A 74 -0.97 -0.33 -18.22
C CYS A 74 -0.04 -1.41 -17.67
N VAL A 75 -0.29 -2.68 -18.01
CA VAL A 75 0.57 -3.81 -17.63
C VAL A 75 1.98 -3.62 -18.22
N GLY A 76 2.08 -3.30 -19.51
CA GLY A 76 3.36 -3.11 -20.19
C GLY A 76 4.22 -1.99 -19.61
N ARG A 77 3.60 -0.87 -19.21
CA ARG A 77 4.29 0.20 -18.49
C ARG A 77 4.68 -0.24 -17.08
N PHE A 78 3.75 -0.90 -16.37
CA PHE A 78 3.96 -1.31 -14.99
C PHE A 78 5.09 -2.34 -14.81
N VAL A 79 5.21 -3.31 -15.71
CA VAL A 79 6.22 -4.38 -15.57
C VAL A 79 7.59 -4.01 -16.14
N ARG A 80 7.72 -2.86 -16.81
CA ARG A 80 8.97 -2.43 -17.47
C ARG A 80 10.12 -2.25 -16.48
N ASP A 81 9.85 -1.56 -15.39
CA ASP A 81 10.84 -1.18 -14.38
C ASP A 81 10.68 -2.01 -13.09
N MET A 82 10.08 -3.20 -13.22
CA MET A 82 9.73 -4.10 -12.10
C MET A 82 10.91 -4.29 -11.13
N GLY A 83 10.70 -3.88 -9.88
CA GLY A 83 11.67 -3.98 -8.78
C GLY A 83 12.58 -2.77 -8.63
N GLU A 84 12.48 -1.75 -9.49
CA GLU A 84 13.21 -0.50 -9.33
C GLU A 84 12.51 0.44 -8.33
N ILE A 85 13.27 0.86 -7.32
CA ILE A 85 12.75 1.71 -6.23
C ILE A 85 12.28 3.06 -6.79
N GLY A 86 11.03 3.42 -6.50
CA GLY A 86 10.46 4.71 -6.89
C GLY A 86 10.14 4.83 -8.39
N LYS A 87 10.19 3.72 -9.12
CA LYS A 87 9.69 3.60 -10.50
C LYS A 87 8.32 2.95 -10.58
N GLY A 88 7.79 2.48 -9.45
CA GLY A 88 6.45 1.97 -9.33
C GLY A 88 5.44 2.90 -10.02
N TRP A 89 4.61 2.31 -10.87
CA TRP A 89 3.53 3.01 -11.56
C TRP A 89 2.53 3.59 -10.56
N GLU A 90 2.24 4.89 -10.67
CA GLU A 90 1.12 5.52 -9.97
C GLU A 90 -0.11 5.54 -10.90
N PRO A 91 -1.10 4.67 -10.67
CA PRO A 91 -2.28 4.66 -11.50
C PRO A 91 -3.16 5.87 -11.17
N PRO A 92 -3.70 6.58 -12.16
CA PRO A 92 -4.61 7.68 -11.87
C PRO A 92 -5.94 7.15 -11.32
N ALA A 93 -6.57 7.92 -10.43
CA ALA A 93 -7.93 7.63 -10.01
C ALA A 93 -8.91 7.85 -11.17
N PHE A 94 -9.80 6.89 -11.42
CA PHE A 94 -10.84 7.01 -12.43
C PHE A 94 -12.11 7.64 -11.83
N PRO A 95 -12.88 8.43 -12.61
CA PRO A 95 -14.09 9.08 -12.13
C PRO A 95 -15.20 8.06 -11.90
N GLU A 96 -16.18 8.41 -11.06
CA GLU A 96 -17.37 7.59 -10.83
C GLU A 96 -18.14 7.27 -12.12
N SER A 97 -18.10 8.17 -13.11
CA SER A 97 -18.70 7.99 -14.44
C SER A 97 -18.11 6.81 -15.23
N ALA A 98 -16.92 6.33 -14.87
CA ALA A 98 -16.34 5.10 -15.43
C ALA A 98 -17.04 3.82 -14.93
N GLY A 99 -17.92 3.95 -13.93
CA GLY A 99 -18.79 2.90 -13.43
C GLY A 99 -18.04 1.74 -12.74
N PRO A 100 -18.73 0.60 -12.54
CA PRO A 100 -18.17 -0.55 -11.83
C PRO A 100 -16.86 -1.10 -12.44
N LEU A 101 -16.74 -1.09 -13.77
CA LEU A 101 -15.51 -1.54 -14.43
C LEU A 101 -14.36 -0.58 -14.17
N GLY A 102 -14.57 0.74 -14.24
CA GLY A 102 -13.53 1.72 -13.94
C GLY A 102 -13.02 1.61 -12.50
N ARG A 103 -13.93 1.42 -11.55
CA ARG A 103 -13.61 1.22 -10.13
C ARG A 103 -12.73 -0.01 -9.87
N CYS A 104 -12.94 -1.09 -10.62
CA CYS A 104 -12.18 -2.33 -10.51
C CYS A 104 -11.07 -2.47 -11.55
N PHE A 105 -10.85 -1.48 -12.43
CA PHE A 105 -9.93 -1.62 -13.56
C PHE A 105 -8.50 -1.93 -13.11
N HIS A 106 -8.00 -1.21 -12.11
CA HIS A 106 -6.67 -1.39 -11.56
C HIS A 106 -6.46 -2.77 -10.92
N LEU A 107 -7.52 -3.37 -10.38
CA LEU A 107 -7.47 -4.75 -9.87
C LEU A 107 -7.12 -5.72 -11.00
N TYR A 108 -7.69 -5.56 -12.19
CA TYR A 108 -7.35 -6.39 -13.35
C TYR A 108 -5.94 -6.13 -13.88
N VAL A 109 -5.44 -4.90 -13.76
CA VAL A 109 -4.02 -4.61 -14.09
C VAL A 109 -3.11 -5.43 -13.17
N PHE A 110 -3.39 -5.49 -11.87
CA PHE A 110 -2.60 -6.29 -10.93
C PHE A 110 -2.73 -7.80 -11.19
N ILE A 111 -3.93 -8.29 -11.55
CA ILE A 111 -4.13 -9.70 -11.92
C ILE A 111 -3.31 -10.06 -13.16
N ALA A 112 -3.36 -9.24 -14.21
CA ALA A 112 -2.57 -9.45 -15.42
C ALA A 112 -1.06 -9.31 -15.17
N ALA A 113 -0.65 -8.49 -14.20
CA ALA A 113 0.75 -8.36 -13.78
C ALA A 113 1.24 -9.51 -12.88
N LEU A 114 0.34 -10.33 -12.32
CA LEU A 114 0.65 -11.36 -11.33
C LEU A 114 1.72 -12.37 -11.78
N PRO A 115 1.71 -12.89 -13.02
CA PRO A 115 2.76 -13.81 -13.48
C PRO A 115 4.14 -13.14 -13.51
N TYR A 116 4.21 -11.86 -13.86
CA TYR A 116 5.47 -11.11 -13.97
C TYR A 116 6.10 -10.86 -12.60
N VAL A 117 5.32 -10.40 -11.62
CA VAL A 117 5.85 -10.19 -10.26
C VAL A 117 6.24 -11.50 -9.59
N ARG A 118 5.48 -12.59 -9.81
CA ARG A 118 5.86 -13.93 -9.30
C ARG A 118 7.17 -14.41 -9.96
N ALA A 119 7.35 -14.19 -11.25
CA ALA A 119 8.60 -14.50 -11.93
C ALA A 119 9.77 -13.64 -11.40
N HIS A 120 9.55 -12.35 -11.17
CA HIS A 120 10.53 -11.45 -10.55
C HIS A 120 10.93 -11.95 -9.15
N HIS A 121 9.95 -12.27 -8.30
CA HIS A 121 10.21 -12.82 -6.97
C HIS A 121 11.04 -14.11 -7.03
N ARG A 122 10.67 -15.08 -7.89
CA ARG A 122 11.46 -16.30 -8.08
C ARG A 122 12.87 -16.01 -8.59
N GLY A 123 13.04 -15.06 -9.51
CA GLY A 123 14.35 -14.63 -10.01
C GLY A 123 15.26 -14.05 -8.92
N ARG A 124 14.67 -13.43 -7.88
CA ARG A 124 15.37 -12.97 -6.66
C ARG A 124 15.51 -14.05 -5.58
N GLY A 125 15.04 -15.27 -5.85
CA GLY A 125 15.01 -16.36 -4.89
C GLY A 125 14.05 -16.16 -3.72
N ILE A 126 13.08 -15.24 -3.83
CA ILE A 126 12.11 -14.95 -2.78
C ILE A 126 11.20 -16.17 -2.57
N PRO A 127 11.00 -16.64 -1.32
CA PRO A 127 10.13 -17.78 -1.05
C PRO A 127 8.68 -17.55 -1.52
N ASP A 128 8.08 -18.60 -2.08
CA ASP A 128 6.71 -18.54 -2.63
C ASP A 128 5.66 -18.12 -1.58
N ASP A 129 5.86 -18.49 -0.32
CA ASP A 129 4.96 -18.11 0.77
C ASP A 129 5.07 -16.63 1.15
N VAL A 130 6.27 -16.03 1.06
CA VAL A 130 6.47 -14.58 1.22
C VAL A 130 5.81 -13.83 0.06
N SER A 131 6.03 -14.29 -1.17
CA SER A 131 5.39 -13.73 -2.37
C SER A 131 3.86 -13.78 -2.25
N ARG A 132 3.30 -14.94 -1.87
CA ARG A 132 1.86 -15.12 -1.67
C ARG A 132 1.29 -14.18 -0.61
N ARG A 133 1.88 -14.14 0.59
CA ARG A 133 1.39 -13.28 1.70
C ARG A 133 1.44 -11.79 1.36
N THR A 134 2.47 -11.37 0.61
CA THR A 134 2.64 -10.01 0.12
C THR A 134 1.56 -9.65 -0.89
N LEU A 135 1.36 -10.46 -1.92
CA LEU A 135 0.42 -10.16 -3.01
C LEU A 135 -1.05 -10.29 -2.58
N ALA A 136 -1.32 -11.06 -1.52
CA ALA A 136 -2.63 -11.13 -0.89
C ALA A 136 -3.13 -9.78 -0.33
N ASP A 137 -2.29 -8.74 -0.25
CA ASP A 137 -2.77 -7.41 0.16
C ASP A 137 -3.79 -6.81 -0.80
N LEU A 138 -3.83 -7.28 -2.06
CA LEU A 138 -4.84 -6.88 -3.04
C LEU A 138 -6.26 -7.10 -2.51
N GLY A 139 -6.61 -8.33 -2.12
CA GLY A 139 -7.97 -8.65 -1.67
C GLY A 139 -8.34 -7.99 -0.34
N ARG A 140 -7.34 -7.72 0.51
CA ARG A 140 -7.54 -6.94 1.73
C ARG A 140 -7.90 -5.50 1.41
N HIS A 141 -7.24 -4.88 0.42
CA HIS A 141 -7.62 -3.54 -0.02
C HIS A 141 -8.95 -3.48 -0.77
N VAL A 142 -9.39 -4.58 -1.41
CA VAL A 142 -10.79 -4.72 -1.87
C VAL A 142 -11.75 -4.66 -0.70
N SER A 143 -11.44 -5.36 0.41
CA SER A 143 -12.25 -5.33 1.62
C SER A 143 -12.24 -3.94 2.29
N VAL A 144 -11.12 -3.22 2.30
CA VAL A 144 -11.05 -1.83 2.77
C VAL A 144 -11.97 -0.93 1.93
N HIS A 145 -11.92 -1.06 0.61
CA HIS A 145 -12.80 -0.31 -0.29
C HIS A 145 -14.28 -0.63 -0.02
N HIS A 146 -14.63 -1.91 0.15
CA HIS A 146 -16.00 -2.29 0.51
C HIS A 146 -16.45 -1.72 1.86
N ARG A 147 -15.60 -1.78 2.90
CA ARG A 147 -15.91 -1.16 4.20
C ARG A 147 -16.17 0.35 4.10
N ARG A 148 -15.46 1.04 3.20
CA ARG A 148 -15.58 2.50 3.03
C ARG A 148 -16.74 2.92 2.13
N LEU A 149 -16.98 2.19 1.05
CA LEU A 149 -17.90 2.62 -0.02
C LEU A 149 -19.03 1.62 -0.30
N GLY A 150 -19.10 0.50 0.41
CA GLY A 150 -20.15 -0.52 0.27
C GLY A 150 -20.06 -1.40 -0.97
N MET A 151 -18.95 -1.34 -1.72
CA MET A 151 -18.76 -2.05 -3.00
C MET A 151 -17.28 -2.43 -3.22
N PRO A 152 -16.94 -3.45 -4.04
CA PRO A 152 -15.55 -3.82 -4.29
C PRO A 152 -14.84 -2.79 -5.17
N GLY A 153 -13.55 -2.57 -4.95
CA GLY A 153 -12.72 -1.61 -5.69
C GLY A 153 -11.36 -1.43 -5.03
N LEU A 154 -10.62 -0.39 -5.40
CA LEU A 154 -9.35 -0.02 -4.74
C LEU A 154 -9.31 1.47 -4.46
N LEU A 155 -9.16 1.84 -3.19
CA LEU A 155 -9.03 3.26 -2.78
C LEU A 155 -7.66 3.83 -3.13
N PHE A 156 -6.63 3.01 -3.01
CA PHE A 156 -5.23 3.40 -3.17
C PHE A 156 -4.51 2.42 -4.09
N PRO A 157 -4.80 2.43 -5.41
CA PRO A 157 -4.10 1.55 -6.36
C PRO A 157 -2.57 1.69 -6.31
N TRP A 158 -2.06 2.90 -6.09
CA TRP A 158 -0.62 3.18 -5.93
C TRP A 158 0.02 2.38 -4.78
N TRP A 159 -0.71 2.11 -3.70
CA TRP A 159 -0.21 1.33 -2.56
C TRP A 159 -0.02 -0.14 -2.93
N ILE A 160 -1.01 -0.71 -3.62
CA ILE A 160 -0.94 -2.08 -4.11
C ILE A 160 0.11 -2.23 -5.22
N ALA A 161 0.35 -1.18 -6.00
CA ALA A 161 1.41 -1.16 -6.99
C ALA A 161 2.78 -1.48 -6.35
N LEU A 162 3.09 -1.00 -5.14
CA LEU A 162 4.36 -1.33 -4.45
C LEU A 162 4.57 -2.83 -4.24
N HIS A 163 3.49 -3.56 -3.96
CA HIS A 163 3.51 -5.02 -3.75
C HIS A 163 3.73 -5.75 -5.07
N PHE A 164 2.99 -5.34 -6.10
CA PHE A 164 3.04 -5.95 -7.42
C PHE A 164 4.26 -5.49 -8.24
N HIS A 165 4.97 -4.46 -7.80
CA HIS A 165 6.23 -3.99 -8.39
C HIS A 165 7.46 -4.62 -7.73
N GLY A 166 7.32 -5.43 -6.67
CA GLY A 166 8.45 -6.05 -5.97
C GLY A 166 9.25 -5.09 -5.08
N GLU A 167 8.62 -4.01 -4.61
CA GLU A 167 9.23 -3.03 -3.70
C GLU A 167 8.86 -3.30 -2.23
N LEU A 168 7.68 -3.87 -1.96
CA LEU A 168 7.16 -4.08 -0.60
C LEU A 168 6.90 -5.56 -0.31
N PHE A 169 7.29 -6.02 0.89
CA PHE A 169 7.15 -7.41 1.34
C PHE A 169 6.48 -7.53 2.71
N GLN A 170 5.57 -8.49 2.87
CA GLN A 170 4.97 -8.88 4.15
C GLN A 170 5.88 -9.86 4.90
N LEU A 171 6.52 -9.41 5.98
CA LEU A 171 7.45 -10.20 6.78
C LEU A 171 6.99 -10.23 8.24
N GLY A 172 6.22 -11.26 8.58
CA GLY A 172 5.62 -11.40 9.91
C GLY A 172 4.47 -10.42 10.12
N ARG A 173 4.52 -9.61 11.18
CA ARG A 173 3.50 -8.62 11.53
C ARG A 173 3.60 -7.33 10.72
N LEU A 174 4.78 -7.01 10.21
CA LEU A 174 5.08 -5.75 9.56
C LEU A 174 5.33 -5.96 8.07
N GLN A 175 5.14 -4.88 7.31
CA GLN A 175 5.50 -4.80 5.91
C GLN A 175 6.75 -3.93 5.78
N PHE A 176 7.62 -4.28 4.83
CA PHE A 176 8.86 -3.57 4.59
C PHE A 176 8.98 -3.23 3.11
N GLN A 177 9.09 -1.95 2.83
CA GLN A 177 9.31 -1.41 1.49
C GLN A 177 10.77 -1.00 1.32
N ARG A 178 11.40 -1.46 0.25
CA ARG A 178 12.68 -0.96 -0.23
C ARG A 178 12.51 0.50 -0.65
N SER A 179 13.23 1.42 -0.02
CA SER A 179 13.04 2.85 -0.23
C SER A 179 14.37 3.60 -0.12
N ARG A 180 14.31 4.92 -0.22
CA ARG A 180 15.46 5.83 -0.05
C ARG A 180 15.16 6.85 1.02
N LEU A 181 16.17 7.18 1.82
CA LEU A 181 16.04 8.19 2.87
C LEU A 181 15.68 9.54 2.26
N GLY A 182 14.54 10.09 2.67
CA GLY A 182 14.13 11.44 2.31
C GLY A 182 15.10 12.50 2.86
N ARG A 183 15.03 13.73 2.32
CA ARG A 183 15.97 14.82 2.67
C ARG A 183 16.05 15.11 4.17
N ARG A 184 14.91 15.21 4.86
CA ARG A 184 14.87 15.55 6.30
C ARG A 184 15.32 14.37 7.16
N THR A 185 14.74 13.19 6.95
CA THR A 185 15.08 11.96 7.71
C THR A 185 16.54 11.57 7.51
N GLY A 186 17.06 11.58 6.28
CA GLY A 186 18.45 11.27 6.01
C GLY A 186 19.44 12.23 6.68
N ARG A 187 19.10 13.53 6.78
CA ARG A 187 19.92 14.49 7.56
C ARG A 187 19.90 14.17 9.05
N ALA A 188 18.75 13.79 9.60
CA ALA A 188 18.64 13.41 11.02
C ALA A 188 19.44 12.13 11.33
N VAL A 189 19.40 11.15 10.43
CA VAL A 189 20.20 9.91 10.51
C VAL A 189 21.69 10.22 10.50
N ALA A 190 22.16 11.00 9.51
CA ALA A 190 23.57 11.37 9.40
C ALA A 190 24.05 12.19 10.62
N ALA A 191 23.23 13.13 11.10
CA ALA A 191 23.54 13.93 12.30
C ALA A 191 23.64 13.08 13.58
N ALA A 192 22.99 11.92 13.61
CA ALA A 192 23.10 10.96 14.70
C ALA A 192 24.31 10.01 14.59
N GLY A 193 25.16 10.19 13.57
CA GLY A 193 26.44 9.49 13.42
C GLY A 193 26.38 8.15 12.69
N LEU A 194 25.26 7.83 12.01
CA LEU A 194 25.19 6.66 11.14
C LEU A 194 25.82 6.96 9.76
N ASP A 195 26.39 5.93 9.13
CA ASP A 195 26.94 5.98 7.77
C ASP A 195 25.83 5.87 6.70
N ALA A 196 24.81 6.73 6.84
CA ALA A 196 23.68 6.82 5.92
C ALA A 196 23.10 8.24 5.92
N GLY A 197 22.68 8.70 4.74
CA GLY A 197 22.17 10.04 4.51
C GLY A 197 21.10 10.12 3.42
N PRO A 198 20.70 11.33 3.02
CA PRO A 198 19.65 11.52 2.03
C PRO A 198 19.94 10.80 0.70
N GLY A 199 19.00 9.98 0.24
CA GLY A 199 19.11 9.21 -1.00
C GLY A 199 19.64 7.78 -0.82
N ASP A 200 20.26 7.47 0.33
CA ASP A 200 20.73 6.12 0.63
C ASP A 200 19.57 5.16 0.88
N ALA A 201 19.81 3.88 0.63
CA ALA A 201 18.79 2.84 0.76
C ALA A 201 18.34 2.69 2.22
N CYS A 202 17.05 2.44 2.41
CA CYS A 202 16.44 2.19 3.72
C CYS A 202 15.23 1.28 3.58
N LEU A 203 14.77 0.72 4.70
CA LEU A 203 13.49 0.02 4.75
C LEU A 203 12.42 0.95 5.31
N SER A 204 11.42 1.28 4.50
CA SER A 204 10.21 1.93 4.98
C SER A 204 9.27 0.89 5.57
N LEU A 205 8.99 1.01 6.86
CA LEU A 205 8.23 0.08 7.67
C LEU A 205 6.76 0.48 7.69
N HIS A 206 5.90 -0.48 7.38
CA HIS A 206 4.46 -0.31 7.25
C HIS A 206 3.67 -1.29 8.13
N ILE A 207 2.46 -0.88 8.54
CA ILE A 207 1.70 -1.53 9.60
C ILE A 207 0.32 -1.94 9.06
N PRO A 208 0.13 -3.21 8.67
CA PRO A 208 -1.17 -3.71 8.26
C PRO A 208 -2.17 -3.78 9.44
N ASP A 209 -3.46 -3.57 9.20
CA ASP A 209 -4.53 -3.60 10.21
C ASP A 209 -5.01 -5.03 10.58
N PHE A 210 -4.57 -6.05 9.82
CA PHE A 210 -5.16 -7.40 9.84
C PHE A 210 -4.26 -8.50 10.45
N HIS A 211 -3.03 -8.18 10.86
CA HIS A 211 -2.09 -9.16 11.44
C HIS A 211 -2.09 -9.19 12.99
N GLY A 212 -3.20 -8.79 13.62
CA GLY A 212 -3.35 -8.78 15.07
C GLY A 212 -2.55 -7.65 15.76
N PRO A 213 -2.33 -7.74 17.08
CA PRO A 213 -1.72 -6.64 17.84
C PRO A 213 -0.25 -6.42 17.50
N LEU A 214 0.22 -5.17 17.64
CA LEU A 214 1.64 -4.76 17.57
C LEU A 214 2.45 -5.20 18.80
N SER A 215 2.31 -6.46 19.22
CA SER A 215 3.06 -6.95 20.39
C SER A 215 4.57 -6.80 20.16
N PRO A 216 5.37 -6.45 21.19
CA PRO A 216 6.82 -6.31 21.05
C PRO A 216 7.47 -7.54 20.40
N ALA A 217 7.07 -8.74 20.80
CA ALA A 217 7.59 -9.99 20.23
C ALA A 217 7.26 -10.16 18.74
N ALA A 218 6.08 -9.71 18.27
CA ALA A 218 5.73 -9.76 16.86
C ALA A 218 6.52 -8.74 16.02
N CYS A 219 6.76 -7.55 16.57
CA CYS A 219 7.62 -6.55 15.94
C CYS A 219 9.06 -7.05 15.84
N GLU A 220 9.66 -7.58 16.93
CA GLU A 220 11.02 -8.12 16.91
C GLU A 220 11.18 -9.27 15.90
N ARG A 221 10.22 -10.19 15.84
CA ARG A 221 10.23 -11.26 14.82
C ARG A 221 10.20 -10.70 13.39
N SER A 222 9.41 -9.66 13.14
CA SER A 222 9.30 -9.04 11.82
C SER A 222 10.61 -8.36 11.42
N LEU A 223 11.27 -7.68 12.36
CA LEU A 223 12.57 -7.04 12.14
C LEU A 223 13.68 -8.07 11.89
N ALA A 224 13.70 -9.17 12.65
CA ALA A 224 14.63 -10.27 12.40
C ALA A 224 14.45 -10.88 11.01
N LEU A 225 13.21 -11.14 10.60
CA LEU A 225 12.89 -11.61 9.25
C LEU A 225 13.32 -10.61 8.17
N ALA A 226 13.11 -9.31 8.38
CA ALA A 226 13.53 -8.28 7.44
C ALA A 226 15.05 -8.27 7.23
N ARG A 227 15.83 -8.31 8.31
CA ARG A 227 17.31 -8.35 8.20
C ARG A 227 17.79 -9.54 7.38
N GLU A 228 17.29 -10.74 7.66
CA GLU A 228 17.66 -11.94 6.90
C GLU A 228 17.20 -11.86 5.44
N PHE A 229 15.94 -11.45 5.23
CA PHE A 229 15.31 -11.40 3.92
C PHE A 229 16.05 -10.45 2.98
N PHE A 230 16.26 -9.19 3.38
CA PHE A 230 16.90 -8.21 2.50
C PHE A 230 18.39 -8.50 2.28
N ALA A 231 19.10 -9.00 3.30
CA ALA A 231 20.49 -9.44 3.12
C ALA A 231 20.62 -10.58 2.10
N ARG A 232 19.64 -11.50 2.04
CA ARG A 232 19.66 -12.63 1.11
C ARG A 232 19.19 -12.28 -0.30
N HIS A 233 18.09 -11.53 -0.43
CA HIS A 233 17.39 -11.33 -1.72
C HIS A 233 17.75 -10.00 -2.42
N TYR A 234 18.33 -9.07 -1.67
CA TYR A 234 18.76 -7.76 -2.13
C TYR A 234 20.18 -7.42 -1.60
N PRO A 235 21.19 -8.28 -1.82
CA PRO A 235 22.53 -8.12 -1.22
C PRO A 235 23.27 -6.87 -1.74
N ASP A 236 22.88 -6.35 -2.90
CA ASP A 236 23.45 -5.15 -3.51
C ASP A 236 22.94 -3.85 -2.86
N GLU A 237 21.99 -3.95 -1.93
CA GLU A 237 21.36 -2.82 -1.25
C GLU A 237 21.69 -2.81 0.24
N ARG A 238 22.29 -1.71 0.71
CA ARG A 238 22.60 -1.51 2.12
C ARG A 238 21.41 -0.93 2.87
N HIS A 239 20.75 -1.79 3.63
CA HIS A 239 19.59 -1.45 4.45
C HIS A 239 19.97 -1.34 5.92
N GLU A 240 20.68 -0.27 6.31
CA GLU A 240 21.14 -0.07 7.69
C GLU A 240 20.14 0.73 8.55
N VAL A 241 19.13 1.32 7.92
CA VAL A 241 18.14 2.17 8.58
C VAL A 241 16.73 1.73 8.21
N ALA A 242 15.88 1.62 9.22
CA ALA A 242 14.43 1.55 9.05
C ALA A 242 13.80 2.91 9.34
N VAL A 243 12.82 3.29 8.54
CA VAL A 243 12.01 4.50 8.73
C VAL A 243 10.54 4.13 8.84
N CYS A 244 9.77 4.95 9.54
CA CYS A 244 8.32 4.81 9.58
C CYS A 244 7.68 6.20 9.63
N HIS A 245 6.62 6.37 8.85
CA HIS A 245 5.85 7.60 8.77
C HIS A 245 4.40 7.24 9.11
N SER A 246 3.97 7.59 10.32
CA SER A 246 2.68 7.11 10.83
C SER A 246 2.12 8.03 11.92
N TRP A 247 0.80 8.14 11.95
CA TRP A 247 0.07 8.73 13.07
C TRP A 247 0.36 8.01 14.40
N LEU A 248 0.73 6.72 14.36
CA LEU A 248 1.14 5.95 15.54
C LEU A 248 2.42 6.47 16.19
N LEU A 249 3.18 7.33 15.49
CA LEU A 249 4.39 7.95 16.01
C LEU A 249 4.15 9.35 16.58
N ASP A 250 2.92 9.84 16.61
CA ASP A 250 2.59 11.09 17.31
C ASP A 250 2.80 10.93 18.84
N PRO A 251 3.73 11.67 19.48
CA PRO A 251 3.97 11.59 20.92
C PRO A 251 2.75 11.92 21.78
N GLN A 252 1.77 12.63 21.23
CA GLN A 252 0.55 12.99 21.95
C GLN A 252 -0.28 11.76 22.36
N LEU A 253 -0.12 10.62 21.67
CA LEU A 253 -0.75 9.35 22.04
C LEU A 253 -0.39 8.91 23.46
N GLY A 254 0.82 9.23 23.94
CA GLY A 254 1.28 8.92 25.30
C GLY A 254 0.50 9.65 26.40
N ARG A 255 -0.25 10.70 26.08
CA ARG A 255 -1.15 11.39 27.04
C ARG A 255 -2.43 10.59 27.30
N TYR A 256 -2.79 9.67 26.40
CA TYR A 256 -4.08 8.98 26.40
C TYR A 256 -3.94 7.45 26.56
N LEU A 257 -2.85 6.87 26.07
CA LEU A 257 -2.62 5.44 26.11
C LEU A 257 -1.72 5.06 27.30
N PRO A 258 -1.95 3.90 27.94
CA PRO A 258 -1.05 3.37 28.95
C PRO A 258 0.36 3.16 28.40
N ALA A 259 1.37 3.37 29.25
CA ALA A 259 2.79 3.21 28.90
C ALA A 259 3.14 1.77 28.46
N ASP A 260 2.39 0.77 28.94
CA ASP A 260 2.57 -0.63 28.56
C ASP A 260 1.79 -1.04 27.29
N SER A 261 1.04 -0.11 26.67
CA SER A 261 0.31 -0.38 25.44
C SER A 261 1.27 -0.67 24.28
N ASN A 262 0.83 -1.54 23.37
CA ASN A 262 1.63 -1.95 22.22
C ASN A 262 2.01 -0.77 21.31
N ILE A 263 1.15 0.25 21.19
CA ILE A 263 1.42 1.45 20.38
C ILE A 263 2.59 2.24 20.99
N ILE A 264 2.57 2.49 22.29
CA ILE A 264 3.64 3.22 22.97
C ILE A 264 4.96 2.45 22.90
N ARG A 265 4.94 1.14 23.18
CA ARG A 265 6.15 0.29 23.03
C ARG A 265 6.67 0.25 21.60
N PHE A 266 5.78 0.29 20.60
CA PHE A 266 6.19 0.37 19.20
C PHE A 266 6.85 1.72 18.91
N GLN A 267 6.26 2.82 19.38
CA GLN A 267 6.78 4.18 19.22
C GLN A 267 8.18 4.36 19.85
N GLU A 268 8.43 3.79 21.03
CA GLU A 268 9.71 3.88 21.75
C GLU A 268 10.92 3.31 20.98
N ARG A 269 10.69 2.55 19.90
CA ARG A 269 11.75 2.05 19.02
C ARG A 269 12.37 3.13 18.15
N PHE A 270 11.65 4.23 17.94
CA PHE A 270 11.99 5.24 16.95
C PHE A 270 12.62 6.47 17.60
N ARG A 271 13.65 7.00 16.94
CA ARG A 271 14.05 8.39 17.09
C ARG A 271 13.22 9.21 16.11
N LEU A 272 12.61 10.30 16.58
CA LEU A 272 11.93 11.22 15.68
C LEU A 272 12.97 11.98 14.85
N ALA A 273 12.78 12.00 13.54
CA ALA A 273 13.61 12.74 12.60
C ALA A 273 13.34 14.25 12.70
N TYR A 274 12.07 14.61 12.87
CA TYR A 274 11.60 15.97 13.01
C TYR A 274 10.14 15.97 13.49
N GLU A 275 9.72 17.13 14.02
CA GLU A 275 8.33 17.41 14.35
C GLU A 275 7.59 17.90 13.10
N GLU A 276 6.40 17.34 12.87
CA GLU A 276 5.46 17.81 11.86
C GLU A 276 4.56 18.89 12.48
N THR A 277 4.39 20.00 11.77
CA THR A 277 3.60 21.15 12.25
C THR A 277 2.23 21.24 11.59
N THR A 278 2.01 20.44 10.55
CA THR A 278 0.77 20.39 9.79
C THR A 278 -0.16 19.32 10.36
N PRO A 279 -1.35 19.68 10.89
CA PRO A 279 -2.34 18.71 11.32
C PRO A 279 -2.74 17.73 10.21
N ASP A 280 -2.97 16.48 10.59
CA ASP A 280 -3.52 15.45 9.72
C ASP A 280 -4.49 14.55 10.51
N ASP A 281 -5.64 15.13 10.87
CA ASP A 281 -6.67 14.47 11.67
C ASP A 281 -7.34 13.30 10.92
N GLY A 282 -7.41 13.41 9.59
CA GLY A 282 -8.07 12.42 8.73
C GLY A 282 -7.37 11.06 8.77
N VAL A 283 -6.04 11.02 8.82
CA VAL A 283 -5.27 9.78 8.85
C VAL A 283 -5.62 8.86 10.04
N PRO A 284 -5.47 9.27 11.32
CA PRO A 284 -5.85 8.43 12.44
C PRO A 284 -7.34 8.12 12.46
N VAL A 285 -8.20 9.05 11.98
CA VAL A 285 -9.64 8.78 11.88
C VAL A 285 -9.92 7.65 10.88
N GLY A 286 -9.31 7.69 9.71
CA GLY A 286 -9.42 6.65 8.68
C GLY A 286 -8.91 5.29 9.16
N PHE A 287 -7.75 5.25 9.83
CA PHE A 287 -7.19 3.98 10.33
C PHE A 287 -7.95 3.39 11.51
N VAL A 288 -8.49 4.22 12.43
CA VAL A 288 -9.16 3.74 13.64
C VAL A 288 -10.65 3.46 13.41
N PHE A 289 -11.31 4.26 12.57
CA PHE A 289 -12.76 4.21 12.38
C PHE A 289 -13.21 3.78 10.97
N GLY A 290 -12.28 3.68 10.02
CA GLY A 290 -12.51 3.16 8.67
C GLY A 290 -12.88 4.21 7.61
N ASP A 291 -13.24 5.43 8.03
CA ASP A 291 -13.56 6.54 7.14
C ASP A 291 -13.00 7.86 7.69
N PRO A 292 -12.03 8.49 7.00
CA PRO A 292 -11.36 9.71 7.46
C PRO A 292 -12.29 10.93 7.55
N GLU A 293 -13.44 10.90 6.88
CA GLU A 293 -14.39 12.02 6.86
C GLU A 293 -15.48 11.92 7.95
N LEU A 294 -15.39 10.92 8.84
CA LEU A 294 -16.36 10.77 9.92
C LEU A 294 -16.34 11.99 10.84
N PRO A 295 -17.50 12.62 11.10
CA PRO A 295 -17.54 13.82 11.93
C PRO A 295 -17.14 13.46 13.37
N THR A 296 -16.27 14.28 13.96
CA THR A 296 -15.69 14.06 15.31
C THR A 296 -16.73 13.70 16.37
N ARG A 297 -17.91 14.33 16.32
CA ARG A 297 -19.02 14.06 17.26
C ARG A 297 -19.59 12.64 17.16
N ALA A 298 -19.46 11.98 16.03
CA ALA A 298 -19.98 10.64 15.75
C ALA A 298 -18.95 9.51 15.99
N LEU A 299 -17.69 9.84 16.26
CA LEU A 299 -16.64 8.83 16.45
C LEU A 299 -16.96 7.90 17.64
N PRO A 300 -17.01 6.57 17.42
CA PRO A 300 -17.16 5.58 18.50
C PRO A 300 -16.10 5.72 19.61
N ARG A 301 -16.38 5.15 20.79
CA ARG A 301 -15.50 5.24 21.99
C ARG A 301 -15.30 3.88 22.68
N ARG A 302 -15.34 2.79 21.91
CA ARG A 302 -15.36 1.40 22.38
C ARG A 302 -13.99 0.94 22.88
N SER A 303 -12.91 1.33 22.20
CA SER A 303 -11.53 0.97 22.57
C SER A 303 -10.74 2.14 23.16
N ALA A 304 -9.58 1.85 23.77
CA ALA A 304 -8.69 2.88 24.31
C ALA A 304 -8.17 3.82 23.21
N VAL A 305 -7.84 3.28 22.02
CA VAL A 305 -7.37 4.09 20.90
C VAL A 305 -8.50 4.91 20.26
N GLU A 306 -9.72 4.37 20.19
CA GLU A 306 -10.91 5.13 19.77
C GLU A 306 -11.17 6.32 20.69
N ARG A 307 -11.06 6.11 22.01
CA ARG A 307 -11.16 7.20 23.01
C ARG A 307 -10.03 8.20 22.88
N ALA A 308 -8.78 7.75 22.75
CA ALA A 308 -7.62 8.63 22.58
C ALA A 308 -7.82 9.58 21.39
N VAL A 309 -8.04 9.01 20.19
CA VAL A 309 -8.18 9.79 18.96
C VAL A 309 -9.40 10.71 19.03
N GLY A 310 -10.57 10.15 19.39
CA GLY A 310 -11.82 10.91 19.39
C GLY A 310 -11.89 11.98 20.47
N ASP A 311 -11.38 11.73 21.67
CA ASP A 311 -11.46 12.69 22.78
C ASP A 311 -10.46 13.83 22.61
N HIS A 312 -9.27 13.58 22.03
CA HIS A 312 -8.33 14.64 21.66
C HIS A 312 -8.95 15.63 20.66
N LEU A 313 -9.57 15.11 19.60
CA LEU A 313 -10.25 15.93 18.59
C LEU A 313 -11.46 16.68 19.18
N ARG A 314 -12.25 16.06 20.06
CA ARG A 314 -13.38 16.74 20.74
C ARG A 314 -12.93 17.88 21.65
N ALA A 315 -11.72 17.79 22.20
CA ALA A 315 -11.12 18.85 23.00
C ALA A 315 -10.51 19.99 22.16
N GLY A 316 -10.63 19.92 20.83
CA GLY A 316 -10.03 20.89 19.90
C GLY A 316 -8.54 20.67 19.64
N GLY A 317 -8.01 19.50 20.02
CA GLY A 317 -6.66 19.08 19.65
C GLY A 317 -6.59 18.55 18.21
N HIS A 318 -5.37 18.39 17.71
CA HIS A 318 -5.06 17.89 16.38
C HIS A 318 -4.03 16.77 16.44
N TRP A 319 -4.14 15.81 15.53
CA TRP A 319 -3.18 14.73 15.36
C TRP A 319 -2.18 15.05 14.24
N TYR A 320 -0.99 14.49 14.36
CA TYR A 320 0.12 14.69 13.44
C TYR A 320 0.71 13.36 12.98
N VAL A 321 1.38 13.37 11.83
CA VAL A 321 2.19 12.23 11.40
C VAL A 321 3.56 12.33 12.06
N GLY A 322 3.97 11.28 12.78
CA GLY A 322 5.33 11.17 13.29
C GLY A 322 6.25 10.57 12.24
N HIS A 323 7.48 11.10 12.16
CA HIS A 323 8.50 10.63 11.23
C HIS A 323 9.66 10.01 12.02
N GLY A 324 9.62 8.70 12.21
CA GLY A 324 10.58 7.96 13.02
C GLY A 324 11.62 7.21 12.21
N TRP A 325 12.78 6.97 12.81
CA TRP A 325 13.80 6.07 12.28
C TRP A 325 14.55 5.34 13.39
N PHE A 326 15.19 4.22 13.05
CA PHE A 326 16.16 3.52 13.91
C PHE A 326 17.16 2.72 13.06
N ALA A 327 18.29 2.35 13.67
CA ALA A 327 19.29 1.49 13.07
C ALA A 327 18.80 0.04 13.03
N LEU A 328 18.81 -0.59 11.85
CA LEU A 328 18.41 -1.99 11.69
C LEU A 328 19.45 -2.93 12.31
#